data_AF-A0A2D8C7F6-F1
#
_entry.id   AF-A0A2D8C7F6-F1
#
_cell.length_a   1.000
_cell.length_b   1.000
_cell.length_c   1.000
_cell.angle_alpha   90.00
_cell.angle_beta   90.00
_cell.angle_gamma   90.00
#
_symmetry.space_group_name_H-M   'P 1'
#
loop_
_entity.id
_entity.type
_entity.pdbx_description
1 polymer ?
#
loop_
_entity_poly.entity_id
_entity_poly.type
_entity_poly.pdbx_seq_one_letter_code
_entity_poly.pdbx_strand_id
1 'polypeptide(L)'
;MDNFKVILLNDYEVELRYINEEFIIEMGFENKIIENNFFSGLSDVKHLKIKVSNDALNVERMFQYLNVCYLYFGFIPKYNFKSKFDPIFRFEIIVGLINRIDIKSFSLSLSNCHSIDSDSYIFELNSMTPEYFLNILQTNTKARRLGYLKLIISLFKESNYFPINYLNKKIELASSDFSNDLDEYGVTDFGNNKGLIKLTSSGISAKPYTDLLEELNLVTRVNNTYVLTKQAKVYFAFQSNIGDLRSINSNLFFLNEIDRLFFLRQIFLSDSLYIIVLLDIIKITGQVSIKTIKEVFQLYLLDEMERLQHSSNDFSFIRKVSDIRKRIRSWLKPQVYLEHIVEPRINWLLDLNLVIQDKKSSITEYSLSIYGERFLSIISSTLEVGENREVYSRKIVNNHFFGIFDSVYHSSGYKKVSGFYEIEPMIRESFLIFKTNAPNRIAASQAIDYVSFKSYFEYRKIVEFEEVRAMLERNNDMVKMDWFRTESDGALYFNKK
;
A
#
# COMPACT_ATOMS: atom_id res chain seq x y z
N MET A 1 -12.63 -8.33 -57.97
CA MET A 1 -14.05 -8.51 -57.59
C MET A 1 -14.04 -8.50 -56.09
N ASP A 2 -14.15 -7.31 -55.52
CA ASP A 2 -14.01 -7.10 -54.08
C ASP A 2 -15.39 -7.30 -53.44
N ASN A 3 -15.43 -8.10 -52.38
CA ASN A 3 -16.67 -8.40 -51.67
C ASN A 3 -17.06 -7.18 -50.83
N PHE A 4 -18.04 -6.41 -51.29
CA PHE A 4 -18.62 -5.30 -50.54
C PHE A 4 -19.83 -5.77 -49.74
N LYS A 5 -19.96 -5.29 -48.50
CA LYS A 5 -21.20 -5.41 -47.74
C LYS A 5 -21.48 -4.09 -47.05
N VAL A 6 -22.47 -3.38 -47.59
CA VAL A 6 -23.05 -2.19 -46.96
C VAL A 6 -24.05 -2.67 -45.91
N ILE A 7 -23.96 -2.17 -44.69
CA ILE A 7 -24.93 -2.47 -43.63
C ILE A 7 -25.46 -1.13 -43.11
N LEU A 8 -26.77 -0.96 -43.21
CA LEU A 8 -27.50 0.17 -42.64
C LEU A 8 -27.85 -0.15 -41.19
N LEU A 9 -27.44 0.72 -40.27
CA LEU A 9 -27.84 0.67 -38.87
C LEU A 9 -28.42 2.04 -38.51
N ASN A 10 -29.72 2.07 -38.22
CA ASN A 10 -30.44 3.21 -37.66
C ASN A 10 -30.10 4.57 -38.30
N ASP A 11 -30.48 4.76 -39.57
CA ASP A 11 -30.41 6.03 -40.31
C ASP A 11 -29.01 6.61 -40.60
N TYR A 12 -27.94 5.79 -40.53
CA TYR A 12 -26.58 6.21 -40.91
C TYR A 12 -25.97 5.28 -41.97
N GLU A 13 -25.37 5.86 -43.01
CA GLU A 13 -24.52 5.14 -43.95
C GLU A 13 -23.09 5.00 -43.39
N VAL A 14 -22.65 3.75 -43.23
CA VAL A 14 -21.26 3.43 -42.91
C VAL A 14 -20.70 2.59 -44.06
N GLU A 15 -19.70 3.13 -44.75
CA GLU A 15 -19.00 2.41 -45.80
C GLU A 15 -17.79 1.67 -45.22
N LEU A 16 -17.73 0.36 -45.44
CA LEU A 16 -16.62 -0.49 -45.03
C LEU A 16 -15.80 -0.86 -46.26
N ARG A 17 -14.54 -0.44 -46.30
CA ARG A 17 -13.59 -0.86 -47.33
C ARG A 17 -12.49 -1.72 -46.74
N TYR A 18 -12.22 -2.82 -47.42
CA TYR A 18 -11.14 -3.73 -47.12
C TYR A 18 -10.09 -3.61 -48.23
N ILE A 19 -8.94 -3.06 -47.90
CA ILE A 19 -7.84 -2.89 -48.86
C ILE A 19 -6.55 -3.32 -48.16
N ASN A 20 -5.85 -4.30 -48.74
CA ASN A 20 -4.52 -4.76 -48.30
C ASN A 20 -4.44 -5.09 -46.80
N GLU A 21 -5.37 -5.91 -46.29
CA GLU A 21 -5.37 -6.40 -44.89
C GLU A 21 -5.59 -5.32 -43.82
N GLU A 22 -5.94 -4.09 -44.21
CA GLU A 22 -6.38 -3.03 -43.33
C GLU A 22 -7.89 -2.77 -43.49
N PHE A 23 -8.55 -2.47 -42.36
CA PHE A 23 -9.92 -1.97 -42.35
C PHE A 23 -9.90 -0.46 -42.14
N ILE A 24 -10.57 0.27 -43.03
CA ILE A 24 -10.80 1.71 -42.89
C ILE A 24 -12.30 1.89 -42.63
N ILE A 25 -12.63 2.57 -41.52
CA ILE A 25 -14.00 2.98 -41.21
C ILE A 25 -14.06 4.48 -41.37
N GLU A 26 -14.83 4.95 -42.35
CA GLU A 26 -15.15 6.35 -42.53
C GLU A 26 -16.59 6.61 -42.05
N MET A 27 -16.77 7.64 -41.23
CA MET A 27 -18.08 8.08 -40.74
C MET A 27 -18.30 9.54 -41.13
N GLY A 28 -19.34 9.78 -41.93
CA GLY A 28 -19.81 11.12 -42.30
C GLY A 28 -20.97 11.55 -41.40
N PHE A 29 -20.95 12.81 -40.97
CA PHE A 29 -22.06 13.42 -40.22
C PHE A 29 -22.70 14.50 -41.11
N GLU A 30 -24.02 14.42 -41.34
CA GLU A 30 -24.72 15.37 -42.20
C GLU A 30 -25.26 16.61 -41.48
N ASN A 31 -25.25 16.69 -40.14
CA ASN A 31 -25.85 17.82 -39.42
C ASN A 31 -24.97 18.43 -38.32
N LYS A 32 -25.11 19.75 -38.18
CA LYS A 32 -24.39 20.64 -37.25
C LYS A 32 -24.84 20.38 -35.81
N ILE A 33 -23.92 19.98 -34.93
CA ILE A 33 -24.17 19.75 -33.50
C ILE A 33 -24.44 21.11 -32.84
N ILE A 34 -25.58 21.24 -32.15
CA ILE A 34 -25.96 22.46 -31.42
C ILE A 34 -25.40 22.41 -29.99
N GLU A 35 -24.63 23.44 -29.62
CA GLU A 35 -24.02 23.64 -28.32
C GLU A 35 -25.08 23.93 -27.24
N ASN A 36 -25.14 23.10 -26.18
CA ASN A 36 -25.34 23.46 -24.77
C ASN A 36 -25.80 22.27 -23.91
N ASN A 37 -24.85 21.53 -23.35
CA ASN A 37 -24.87 21.02 -21.96
C ASN A 37 -23.55 20.28 -21.68
N PHE A 38 -22.75 20.83 -20.76
CA PHE A 38 -21.55 20.22 -20.16
C PHE A 38 -20.51 19.58 -21.10
N PHE A 39 -19.98 20.39 -22.02
CA PHE A 39 -18.57 20.34 -22.42
C PHE A 39 -18.19 21.78 -22.75
N SER A 40 -17.31 22.41 -21.98
CA SER A 40 -16.82 23.75 -22.33
C SER A 40 -15.37 23.66 -22.75
N GLY A 41 -15.17 23.67 -24.07
CA GLY A 41 -13.95 24.13 -24.73
C GLY A 41 -13.05 23.05 -25.33
N LEU A 42 -13.36 22.63 -26.57
CA LEU A 42 -12.54 22.82 -27.78
C LEU A 42 -12.86 21.77 -28.85
N SER A 43 -13.19 22.27 -30.04
CA SER A 43 -13.62 21.55 -31.23
C SER A 43 -12.48 20.87 -32.02
N ASP A 44 -12.71 19.60 -32.32
CA ASP A 44 -12.37 18.70 -33.45
C ASP A 44 -11.18 18.94 -34.41
N VAL A 45 -10.14 18.09 -34.26
CA VAL A 45 -9.33 17.44 -35.35
C VAL A 45 -8.90 16.06 -34.77
N LYS A 46 -9.24 14.87 -35.30
CA LYS A 46 -9.13 14.21 -36.64
C LYS A 46 -7.76 13.56 -37.00
N HIS A 47 -7.02 13.04 -36.02
CA HIS A 47 -6.18 11.81 -36.07
C HIS A 47 -4.83 11.92 -35.35
N LEU A 48 -4.47 10.87 -34.61
CA LEU A 48 -3.11 10.52 -34.21
C LEU A 48 -2.96 8.98 -34.35
N LYS A 49 -1.86 8.51 -34.94
CA LYS A 49 -1.63 7.08 -35.27
C LYS A 49 -0.43 6.56 -34.49
N ILE A 50 -0.62 5.54 -33.65
CA ILE A 50 0.47 4.83 -32.95
C ILE A 50 0.37 3.35 -33.27
N LYS A 51 1.51 2.72 -33.57
CA LYS A 51 1.62 1.33 -34.03
C LYS A 51 2.53 0.55 -33.08
N VAL A 52 2.04 -0.55 -32.50
CA VAL A 52 2.87 -1.49 -31.73
C VAL A 52 2.40 -2.93 -32.00
N SER A 53 3.35 -3.86 -32.16
CA SER A 53 3.13 -5.27 -32.52
C SER A 53 3.54 -6.23 -31.39
N ASN A 54 2.73 -7.28 -31.20
CA ASN A 54 2.92 -8.55 -30.46
C ASN A 54 3.65 -8.53 -29.10
N ASP A 55 2.89 -8.74 -28.02
CA ASP A 55 3.10 -9.82 -27.03
C ASP A 55 1.99 -9.79 -25.95
N ALA A 56 1.80 -10.88 -25.20
CA ALA A 56 0.84 -10.97 -24.09
C ALA A 56 1.06 -9.90 -22.96
N LEU A 57 2.19 -9.19 -23.00
CA LEU A 57 2.51 -7.96 -22.23
C LEU A 57 1.55 -6.77 -22.50
N ASN A 58 0.59 -6.92 -23.41
CA ASN A 58 -0.14 -5.79 -24.00
C ASN A 58 -1.30 -5.22 -23.16
N VAL A 59 -1.87 -5.97 -22.21
CA VAL A 59 -2.93 -5.43 -21.34
C VAL A 59 -2.34 -4.54 -20.25
N GLU A 60 -1.27 -4.99 -19.58
CA GLU A 60 -0.56 -4.19 -18.58
C GLU A 60 0.04 -2.92 -19.22
N ARG A 61 0.64 -3.05 -20.41
CA ARG A 61 1.12 -1.89 -21.20
C ARG A 61 -0.02 -0.94 -21.58
N MET A 62 -1.19 -1.45 -21.98
CA MET A 62 -2.35 -0.61 -22.26
C MET A 62 -2.81 0.15 -21.00
N PHE A 63 -2.90 -0.53 -19.85
CA PHE A 63 -3.21 0.13 -18.59
C PHE A 63 -2.15 1.17 -18.22
N GLN A 64 -0.86 0.90 -18.44
CA GLN A 64 0.20 1.89 -18.28
C GLN A 64 -0.01 3.11 -19.20
N TYR A 65 -0.34 2.92 -20.49
CA TYR A 65 -0.62 4.02 -21.40
C TYR A 65 -1.87 4.83 -21.02
N LEU A 66 -2.97 4.14 -20.66
CA LEU A 66 -4.20 4.79 -20.20
C LEU A 66 -3.98 5.56 -18.90
N ASN A 67 -3.17 5.01 -18.00
CA ASN A 67 -2.80 5.64 -16.74
C ASN A 67 -1.84 6.82 -16.96
N VAL A 68 -0.88 6.73 -17.89
CA VAL A 68 -0.06 7.87 -18.31
C VAL A 68 -0.95 8.97 -18.90
N CYS A 69 -1.93 8.61 -19.75
CA CYS A 69 -2.89 9.58 -20.25
C CYS A 69 -3.69 10.24 -19.11
N TYR A 70 -4.15 9.46 -18.13
CA TYR A 70 -4.81 10.00 -16.96
C TYR A 70 -3.91 10.95 -16.15
N LEU A 71 -2.65 10.59 -15.92
CA LEU A 71 -1.70 11.43 -15.16
C LEU A 71 -1.41 12.77 -15.86
N TYR A 72 -1.35 12.79 -17.19
CA TYR A 72 -1.07 14.01 -17.96
C TYR A 72 -2.31 14.84 -18.29
N PHE A 73 -3.47 14.21 -18.48
CA PHE A 73 -4.68 14.88 -18.99
C PHE A 73 -5.84 14.93 -17.99
N GLY A 74 -5.74 14.23 -16.86
CA GLY A 74 -6.77 14.21 -15.81
C GLY A 74 -8.02 13.41 -16.13
N PHE A 75 -8.02 12.62 -17.21
CA PHE A 75 -9.10 11.70 -17.57
C PHE A 75 -8.58 10.46 -18.32
N ILE A 76 -9.30 9.34 -18.22
CA ILE A 76 -9.04 8.11 -18.98
C ILE A 76 -9.87 8.17 -20.27
N PRO A 77 -9.27 8.05 -21.46
CA PRO A 77 -10.01 7.97 -22.72
C PRO A 77 -10.97 6.78 -22.76
N LYS A 78 -12.17 6.97 -23.34
CA LYS A 78 -13.13 5.88 -23.54
C LYS A 78 -12.54 4.84 -24.51
N TYR A 79 -12.58 3.57 -24.14
CA TYR A 79 -12.20 2.43 -24.99
C TYR A 79 -13.37 1.44 -25.09
N ASN A 80 -13.39 0.58 -26.11
CA ASN A 80 -14.42 -0.43 -26.28
C ASN A 80 -13.82 -1.74 -26.76
N PHE A 81 -14.25 -2.87 -26.18
CA PHE A 81 -13.85 -4.21 -26.61
C PHE A 81 -14.95 -4.79 -27.50
N LYS A 82 -14.62 -5.18 -28.73
CA LYS A 82 -15.51 -6.01 -29.56
C LYS A 82 -15.20 -7.50 -29.36
N SER A 83 -16.27 -8.30 -29.38
CA SER A 83 -16.39 -9.65 -28.83
C SER A 83 -15.50 -10.73 -29.43
N LYS A 84 -15.32 -11.78 -28.60
CA LYS A 84 -15.11 -13.23 -28.86
C LYS A 84 -14.86 -13.65 -30.32
N PHE A 85 -13.72 -14.33 -30.51
CA PHE A 85 -13.21 -15.03 -31.70
C PHE A 85 -12.28 -14.22 -32.64
N ASP A 86 -11.06 -13.91 -32.18
CA ASP A 86 -9.76 -14.09 -32.87
C ASP A 86 -8.61 -13.66 -31.91
N PRO A 87 -7.35 -14.13 -32.04
CA PRO A 87 -6.29 -13.97 -31.04
C PRO A 87 -5.61 -12.59 -31.02
N ILE A 88 -6.18 -11.60 -31.72
CA ILE A 88 -5.55 -10.30 -31.94
C ILE A 88 -6.42 -9.21 -31.32
N PHE A 89 -6.03 -8.75 -30.12
CA PHE A 89 -6.61 -7.56 -29.50
C PHE A 89 -5.89 -6.32 -30.01
N ARG A 90 -6.65 -5.38 -30.60
CA ARG A 90 -6.18 -4.05 -31.00
C ARG A 90 -6.85 -3.00 -30.12
N PHE A 91 -6.08 -2.00 -29.69
CA PHE A 91 -6.56 -0.91 -28.86
C PHE A 91 -6.37 0.43 -29.56
N GLU A 92 -7.34 1.32 -29.38
CA GLU A 92 -7.33 2.70 -29.86
C GLU A 92 -7.53 3.63 -28.66
N ILE A 93 -6.62 4.58 -28.47
CA ILE A 93 -6.67 5.57 -27.38
C ILE A 93 -6.67 6.95 -28.03
N ILE A 94 -7.74 7.70 -27.84
CA ILE A 94 -7.93 9.04 -28.42
C ILE A 94 -7.64 10.09 -27.34
N VAL A 95 -6.67 10.97 -27.58
CA VAL A 95 -6.31 12.05 -26.65
C VAL A 95 -6.26 13.37 -27.42
N GLY A 96 -6.99 14.38 -26.94
CA GLY A 96 -6.89 15.75 -27.46
C GLY A 96 -5.77 16.52 -26.77
N LEU A 97 -4.79 17.02 -27.54
CA LEU A 97 -3.72 17.87 -27.02
C LEU A 97 -4.10 19.34 -27.11
N ILE A 98 -3.98 20.08 -26.00
CA ILE A 98 -4.07 21.54 -25.97
C ILE A 98 -2.65 22.09 -25.77
N ASN A 99 -2.23 22.94 -26.70
CA ASN A 99 -0.97 23.70 -26.76
C ASN A 99 0.27 22.98 -27.32
N ARG A 100 1.05 23.75 -28.10
CA ARG A 100 2.36 23.39 -28.67
C ARG A 100 3.33 23.01 -27.56
N ILE A 101 3.41 21.71 -27.26
CA ILE A 101 4.62 21.12 -26.72
C ILE A 101 5.50 20.83 -27.94
N ASP A 102 6.67 21.46 -28.02
CA ASP A 102 7.69 21.12 -29.02
C ASP A 102 8.27 19.75 -28.64
N ILE A 103 7.53 18.68 -28.93
CA ILE A 103 7.96 17.29 -28.72
C ILE A 103 8.96 16.97 -29.82
N LYS A 104 10.20 17.46 -29.66
CA LYS A 104 11.33 16.92 -30.41
C LYS A 104 11.65 15.56 -29.81
N SER A 105 10.99 14.54 -30.37
CA SER A 105 11.16 13.11 -30.11
C SER A 105 11.04 12.68 -28.65
N PHE A 106 9.88 12.14 -28.29
CA PHE A 106 9.73 11.31 -27.10
C PHE A 106 10.16 9.88 -27.45
N SER A 107 11.43 9.53 -27.18
CA SER A 107 11.90 8.14 -27.25
C SER A 107 11.83 7.53 -25.86
N LEU A 108 10.75 6.81 -25.55
CA LEU A 108 10.68 6.03 -24.32
C LEU A 108 11.52 4.75 -24.52
N SER A 109 12.79 4.78 -24.09
CA SER A 109 13.63 3.59 -24.06
C SER A 109 13.23 2.71 -22.87
N LEU A 110 12.26 1.83 -23.08
CA LEU A 110 11.89 0.78 -22.13
C LEU A 110 12.96 -0.31 -22.16
N SER A 111 13.82 -0.34 -21.16
CA SER A 111 14.64 -1.52 -20.85
C SER A 111 13.73 -2.68 -20.47
N ASN A 112 13.87 -3.81 -21.17
CA ASN A 112 13.17 -5.08 -21.01
C ASN A 112 12.60 -5.30 -19.59
N CYS A 113 11.28 -5.15 -19.46
CA CYS A 113 10.55 -5.60 -18.29
C CYS A 113 10.52 -7.14 -18.37
N HIS A 114 11.35 -7.80 -17.57
CA HIS A 114 11.28 -9.24 -17.43
C HIS A 114 9.88 -9.61 -16.95
N SER A 115 9.19 -10.48 -17.69
CA SER A 115 8.00 -11.17 -17.20
C SER A 115 8.41 -11.88 -15.91
N ILE A 116 7.99 -11.33 -14.78
CA ILE A 116 8.03 -12.05 -13.52
C ILE A 116 6.99 -13.16 -13.71
N ASP A 117 7.44 -14.42 -13.76
CA ASP A 117 6.56 -15.59 -13.71
C ASP A 117 5.60 -15.44 -12.53
N SER A 118 4.37 -14.98 -12.80
CA SER A 118 3.33 -14.72 -11.81
C SER A 118 2.50 -15.98 -11.52
N ASP A 119 3.09 -17.16 -11.71
CA ASP A 119 2.39 -18.44 -11.66
C ASP A 119 2.01 -18.92 -10.25
N SER A 120 2.17 -18.12 -9.18
CA SER A 120 1.96 -18.66 -7.83
C SER A 120 1.62 -17.63 -6.77
N TYR A 121 0.35 -17.22 -6.71
CA TYR A 121 -0.45 -16.93 -5.50
C TYR A 121 -1.65 -16.06 -5.89
N ILE A 122 -2.71 -16.68 -6.41
CA ILE A 122 -4.02 -16.02 -6.52
C ILE A 122 -4.78 -16.43 -5.25
N PHE A 123 -5.09 -15.46 -4.40
CA PHE A 123 -5.95 -15.72 -3.25
C PHE A 123 -7.39 -15.89 -3.73
N GLU A 124 -8.08 -16.95 -3.29
CA GLU A 124 -9.51 -17.11 -3.55
C GLU A 124 -10.31 -16.07 -2.74
N LEU A 125 -10.48 -14.88 -3.32
CA LEU A 125 -11.27 -13.80 -2.70
C LEU A 125 -12.77 -13.97 -2.82
N ASN A 126 -13.24 -14.95 -3.60
CA ASN A 126 -14.65 -15.19 -3.89
C ASN A 126 -15.54 -15.44 -2.64
N SER A 127 -14.95 -15.48 -1.44
CA SER A 127 -15.64 -15.60 -0.14
C SER A 127 -15.49 -14.40 0.80
N MET A 128 -14.72 -13.37 0.46
CA MET A 128 -14.51 -12.23 1.34
C MET A 128 -15.58 -11.16 1.15
N THR A 129 -16.27 -10.78 2.23
CA THR A 129 -17.13 -9.59 2.24
C THR A 129 -16.30 -8.31 2.41
N PRO A 130 -16.66 -7.16 1.81
CA PRO A 130 -15.92 -5.91 2.04
C PRO A 130 -16.03 -5.44 3.49
N GLU A 131 -14.96 -4.86 4.02
CA GLU A 131 -14.96 -4.11 5.28
C GLU A 131 -14.84 -2.61 4.97
N TYR A 132 -15.97 -1.90 5.07
CA TYR A 132 -16.06 -0.47 4.78
C TYR A 132 -15.37 0.38 5.87
N PHE A 133 -14.04 0.31 5.89
CA PHE A 133 -13.17 1.01 6.82
C PHE A 133 -12.07 1.74 6.04
N LEU A 134 -12.01 3.07 6.22
CA LEU A 134 -10.94 3.89 5.67
C LEU A 134 -10.26 4.67 6.81
N ASN A 135 -8.94 4.53 6.91
CA ASN A 135 -8.10 5.32 7.81
C ASN A 135 -7.02 6.06 7.00
N ILE A 136 -6.63 7.24 7.45
CA ILE A 136 -5.60 8.07 6.82
C ILE A 136 -4.77 8.71 7.92
N LEU A 137 -3.48 8.34 7.99
CA LEU A 137 -2.55 8.88 8.98
C LEU A 137 -2.34 10.39 8.78
N GLN A 138 -2.40 11.16 9.87
CA GLN A 138 -2.12 12.59 9.88
C GLN A 138 -0.63 12.82 10.16
N THR A 139 0.20 12.42 9.20
CA THR A 139 1.65 12.45 9.39
C THR A 139 2.27 13.82 9.21
N ASN A 140 3.35 14.04 9.96
CA ASN A 140 4.17 15.23 9.89
C ASN A 140 5.37 14.98 8.95
N THR A 141 5.84 16.03 8.25
CA THR A 141 6.98 15.97 7.32
C THR A 141 8.24 15.38 7.94
N LYS A 142 8.38 15.42 9.27
CA LYS A 142 9.59 14.96 9.96
C LYS A 142 9.63 13.46 10.26
N ALA A 143 8.49 12.77 10.27
CA ALA A 143 8.41 11.35 10.64
C ALA A 143 8.76 10.42 9.46
N ARG A 144 9.98 10.52 8.92
CA ARG A 144 10.37 9.89 7.64
C ARG A 144 10.99 8.50 7.77
N ARG A 145 11.48 8.11 8.94
CA ARG A 145 12.31 6.92 9.13
C ARG A 145 11.73 5.95 10.14
N LEU A 146 11.30 4.78 9.71
CA LEU A 146 10.72 3.70 10.52
C LEU A 146 11.71 3.12 11.52
N GLY A 147 13.02 3.21 11.26
CA GLY A 147 14.06 2.82 12.22
C GLY A 147 13.92 3.50 13.59
N TYR A 148 13.43 4.75 13.63
CA TYR A 148 13.14 5.40 14.92
C TYR A 148 11.97 4.78 15.66
N LEU A 149 10.97 4.20 15.00
CA LEU A 149 9.86 3.51 15.69
C LEU A 149 10.38 2.31 16.48
N LYS A 150 11.27 1.53 15.85
CA LYS A 150 11.99 0.42 16.49
C LYS A 150 12.81 0.87 17.69
N LEU A 151 13.55 1.98 17.55
CA LEU A 151 14.31 2.59 18.65
C LEU A 151 13.38 2.96 19.81
N ILE A 152 12.28 3.67 19.52
CA ILE A 152 11.37 4.17 20.55
C ILE A 152 10.70 3.02 21.29
N ILE A 153 10.25 1.98 20.59
CA ILE A 153 9.67 0.79 21.23
C ILE A 153 10.71 0.13 22.14
N SER A 154 11.98 0.07 21.72
CA SER A 154 13.04 -0.54 22.55
C SER A 154 13.34 0.21 23.85
N LEU A 155 13.03 1.52 23.93
CA LEU A 155 13.19 2.28 25.17
C LEU A 155 12.34 1.72 26.31
N PHE A 156 11.24 1.03 25.99
CA PHE A 156 10.39 0.40 26.99
C PHE A 156 11.02 -0.86 27.63
N LYS A 157 12.21 -1.29 27.19
CA LYS A 157 13.03 -2.27 27.93
C LYS A 157 13.46 -1.74 29.30
N GLU A 158 13.71 -0.44 29.40
CA GLU A 158 14.13 0.20 30.65
C GLU A 158 12.95 0.54 31.57
N SER A 159 11.75 0.73 31.00
CA SER A 159 10.55 1.10 31.74
C SER A 159 9.27 0.69 31.01
N ASN A 160 8.29 0.17 31.74
CA ASN A 160 6.97 -0.18 31.17
C ASN A 160 6.13 1.04 30.76
N TYR A 161 6.51 2.25 31.17
CA TYR A 161 5.81 3.48 30.86
C TYR A 161 6.74 4.70 30.86
N PHE A 162 6.33 5.78 30.18
CA PHE A 162 7.03 7.07 30.22
C PHE A 162 6.05 8.23 30.42
N PRO A 163 6.32 9.22 31.28
CA PRO A 163 5.50 10.43 31.36
C PRO A 163 5.40 11.14 30.00
N ILE A 164 4.21 11.68 29.67
CA ILE A 164 3.96 12.36 28.38
C ILE A 164 4.98 13.49 28.13
N ASN A 165 5.32 14.24 29.17
CA ASN A 165 6.25 15.36 29.09
C ASN A 165 7.73 14.95 29.00
N TYR A 166 8.04 13.65 29.12
CA TYR A 166 9.41 13.15 29.19
C TYR A 166 9.80 12.31 27.98
N LEU A 167 8.87 11.51 27.43
CA LEU A 167 9.17 10.55 26.36
C LEU A 167 9.89 11.21 25.18
N ASN A 168 9.39 12.35 24.69
CA ASN A 168 10.01 13.11 23.60
C ASN A 168 11.48 13.43 23.83
N LYS A 169 11.84 13.88 25.04
CA LYS A 169 13.21 14.22 25.38
C LYS A 169 14.10 12.98 25.47
N LYS A 170 13.57 11.88 26.02
CA LYS A 170 14.27 10.58 26.07
C LYS A 170 14.54 10.05 24.66
N ILE A 171 13.60 10.20 23.73
CA ILE A 171 13.78 9.81 22.32
C ILE A 171 14.91 10.63 21.68
N GLU A 172 14.91 11.96 21.81
CA GLU A 172 15.99 12.78 21.25
C GLU A 172 17.38 12.40 21.78
N LEU A 173 17.48 12.10 23.08
CA LEU A 173 18.73 11.64 23.70
C LEU A 173 19.15 10.27 23.18
N ALA A 174 18.21 9.34 22.96
CA ALA A 174 18.53 8.04 22.40
C ALA A 174 18.89 8.12 20.90
N SER A 175 18.29 9.06 20.17
CA SER A 175 18.51 9.24 18.73
C SER A 175 19.82 9.94 18.38
N SER A 176 20.44 10.67 19.32
CA SER A 176 21.65 11.46 19.03
C SER A 176 22.83 10.63 18.57
N ASP A 177 22.88 9.36 18.96
CA ASP A 177 23.98 8.44 18.63
C ASP A 177 23.88 7.89 17.20
N PHE A 178 22.75 8.09 16.51
CA PHE A 178 22.43 7.46 15.22
C PHE A 178 22.47 8.45 14.04
N SER A 179 23.11 9.61 14.18
CA SER A 179 23.25 10.56 13.06
C SER A 179 24.09 9.97 11.92
N ASN A 180 25.18 9.29 12.26
CA ASN A 180 26.08 8.68 11.29
C ASN A 180 25.40 7.52 10.55
N ASP A 181 24.63 6.70 11.26
CA ASP A 181 23.80 5.66 10.69
C ASP A 181 22.84 6.21 9.62
N LEU A 182 22.25 7.39 9.86
CA LEU A 182 21.33 8.01 8.91
C LEU A 182 22.04 8.49 7.64
N ASP A 183 23.26 9.00 7.78
CA ASP A 183 24.09 9.43 6.65
C ASP A 183 24.57 8.23 5.82
N GLU A 184 25.02 7.16 6.47
CA GLU A 184 25.39 5.89 5.82
C GLU A 184 24.18 5.27 5.10
N TYR A 185 23.03 5.23 5.75
CA TYR A 185 21.79 4.77 5.13
C TYR A 185 21.44 5.66 3.91
N GLY A 186 21.74 6.95 4.01
CA GLY A 186 21.38 7.95 3.02
C GLY A 186 22.13 7.89 1.69
N VAL A 187 23.22 7.11 1.61
CA VAL A 187 23.95 6.87 0.35
C VAL A 187 23.49 5.62 -0.39
N THR A 188 22.54 4.86 0.16
CA THR A 188 21.99 3.65 -0.48
C THR A 188 20.85 3.96 -1.44
N ASP A 189 20.54 3.01 -2.32
CA ASP A 189 19.36 3.07 -3.20
C ASP A 189 18.04 2.89 -2.43
N PHE A 190 18.12 2.43 -1.18
CA PHE A 190 16.97 2.21 -0.32
C PHE A 190 16.77 3.30 0.72
N GLY A 191 17.62 4.34 0.81
CA GLY A 191 17.59 5.27 1.93
C GLY A 191 18.11 6.66 1.62
N ASN A 192 17.57 7.69 2.27
CA ASN A 192 18.15 9.05 2.25
C ASN A 192 18.35 9.59 3.67
N ASN A 193 19.17 10.62 3.80
CA ASN A 193 19.54 11.19 5.10
C ASN A 193 18.51 12.19 5.69
N LYS A 194 17.24 12.10 5.28
CA LYS A 194 16.16 12.94 5.83
C LYS A 194 15.53 12.30 7.06
N GLY A 195 14.88 13.12 7.89
CA GLY A 195 14.17 12.65 9.09
C GLY A 195 15.00 12.66 10.37
N LEU A 196 16.13 13.37 10.41
CA LEU A 196 16.98 13.47 11.59
C LEU A 196 16.21 14.05 12.80
N ILE A 197 16.20 13.30 13.91
CA ILE A 197 15.77 13.77 15.23
C ILE A 197 16.96 14.50 15.87
N LYS A 198 16.79 15.79 16.23
CA LYS A 198 17.87 16.64 16.75
C LYS A 198 17.65 16.90 18.24
N LEU A 199 18.72 17.01 19.01
CA LEU A 199 18.59 17.40 20.40
C LEU A 199 18.05 18.84 20.52
N THR A 200 16.95 19.02 21.23
CA THR A 200 16.34 20.32 21.54
C THR A 200 16.15 20.48 23.04
N SER A 201 15.83 21.68 23.52
CA SER A 201 15.54 21.90 24.95
C SER A 201 14.26 21.20 25.41
N SER A 202 13.24 21.09 24.54
CA SER A 202 11.90 20.63 24.89
C SER A 202 11.53 19.22 24.39
N GLY A 203 12.37 18.55 23.59
CA GLY A 203 12.01 17.28 22.96
C GLY A 203 11.20 17.42 21.66
N ILE A 204 10.99 18.65 21.16
CA ILE A 204 10.01 18.92 20.10
C ILE A 204 10.36 18.27 18.75
N SER A 205 11.61 17.88 18.51
CA SER A 205 11.98 17.24 17.25
C SER A 205 11.53 15.78 17.17
N ALA A 206 11.35 15.10 18.32
CA ALA A 206 10.86 13.73 18.41
C ALA A 206 9.33 13.62 18.41
N LYS A 207 8.61 14.72 18.71
CA LYS A 207 7.15 14.75 18.75
C LYS A 207 6.46 14.16 17.50
N PRO A 208 6.91 14.44 16.27
CA PRO A 208 6.38 13.79 15.07
C PRO A 208 6.35 12.26 15.12
N TYR A 209 7.34 11.64 15.76
CA TYR A 209 7.43 10.19 15.89
C TYR A 209 6.57 9.64 17.03
N THR A 210 6.40 10.38 18.13
CA THR A 210 5.43 9.97 19.16
C THR A 210 4.01 10.06 18.65
N ASP A 211 3.68 11.11 17.89
CA ASP A 211 2.37 11.27 17.28
C ASP A 211 2.11 10.12 16.28
N LEU A 212 3.11 9.78 15.45
CA LEU A 212 3.02 8.63 14.54
C LEU A 212 2.83 7.29 15.27
N LEU A 213 3.53 7.05 16.39
CA LEU A 213 3.34 5.83 17.19
C LEU A 213 1.92 5.71 17.76
N GLU A 214 1.30 6.83 18.14
CA GLU A 214 -0.10 6.84 18.58
C GLU A 214 -1.05 6.51 17.43
N GLU A 215 -0.85 7.13 16.27
CA GLU A 215 -1.71 6.89 15.09
C GLU A 215 -1.59 5.48 14.53
N LEU A 216 -0.39 4.88 14.59
CA LEU A 216 -0.15 3.48 14.26
C LEU A 216 -0.60 2.50 15.38
N ASN A 217 -1.21 3.01 16.46
CA ASN A 217 -1.64 2.22 17.61
C ASN A 217 -0.50 1.37 18.21
N LEU A 218 0.70 1.92 18.30
CA LEU A 218 1.89 1.30 18.89
C LEU A 218 2.12 1.76 20.34
N VAL A 219 1.71 2.99 20.65
CA VAL A 219 1.64 3.50 22.02
C VAL A 219 0.26 4.09 22.30
N THR A 220 -0.13 4.11 23.57
CA THR A 220 -1.37 4.76 24.01
C THR A 220 -1.15 5.53 25.31
N ARG A 221 -2.01 6.50 25.58
CA ARG A 221 -1.95 7.34 26.79
C ARG A 221 -2.81 6.75 27.88
N VAL A 222 -2.21 6.45 29.03
CA VAL A 222 -2.90 5.99 30.24
C VAL A 222 -2.36 6.79 31.42
N ASN A 223 -3.23 7.43 32.19
CA ASN A 223 -2.86 8.17 33.41
C ASN A 223 -1.68 9.14 33.22
N ASN A 224 -1.71 9.96 32.16
CA ASN A 224 -0.64 10.92 31.81
C ASN A 224 0.72 10.28 31.48
N THR A 225 0.73 9.00 31.11
CA THR A 225 1.91 8.26 30.67
C THR A 225 1.64 7.59 29.33
N TYR A 226 2.71 7.38 28.56
CA TYR A 226 2.72 6.51 27.41
C TYR A 226 3.03 5.08 27.83
N VAL A 227 2.26 4.14 27.29
CA VAL A 227 2.47 2.68 27.44
C VAL A 227 2.41 2.01 26.07
N LEU A 228 3.12 0.89 25.90
CA LEU A 228 3.02 0.07 24.70
C LEU A 228 1.62 -0.55 24.59
N THR A 229 1.06 -0.54 23.38
CA THR A 229 -0.18 -1.25 23.07
C THR A 229 0.05 -2.75 22.99
N LYS A 230 -1.04 -3.52 22.89
CA LYS A 230 -1.00 -4.99 22.77
C LYS A 230 -0.11 -5.47 21.61
N GLN A 231 -0.25 -4.86 20.43
CA GLN A 231 0.49 -5.21 19.23
C GLN A 231 1.98 -4.82 19.34
N ALA A 232 2.27 -3.65 19.90
CA ALA A 232 3.66 -3.24 20.14
C ALA A 232 4.36 -4.12 21.19
N LYS A 233 3.63 -4.63 22.19
CA LYS A 233 4.18 -5.62 23.14
C LYS A 233 4.55 -6.94 22.47
N VAL A 234 3.80 -7.37 21.46
CA VAL A 234 4.14 -8.57 20.67
C VAL A 234 5.46 -8.33 19.92
N TYR A 235 5.55 -7.24 19.16
CA TYR A 235 6.79 -6.87 18.47
C TYR A 235 7.98 -6.74 19.43
N PHE A 236 7.77 -6.09 20.58
CA PHE A 236 8.76 -5.94 21.63
C PHE A 236 9.28 -7.28 22.15
N ALA A 237 8.42 -8.29 22.31
CA ALA A 237 8.83 -9.63 22.74
C ALA A 237 9.74 -10.33 21.72
N PHE A 238 9.52 -10.13 20.42
CA PHE A 238 10.45 -10.63 19.39
C PHE A 238 11.76 -9.83 19.37
N GLN A 239 11.68 -8.51 19.52
CA GLN A 239 12.86 -7.65 19.54
C GLN A 239 13.77 -7.91 20.75
N SER A 240 13.22 -8.26 21.92
CA SER A 240 14.01 -8.61 23.11
C SER A 240 14.81 -9.90 22.93
N ASN A 241 14.36 -10.81 22.06
CA ASN A 241 15.05 -12.07 21.78
C ASN A 241 16.19 -11.91 20.76
N ILE A 242 16.21 -10.82 20.00
CA ILE A 242 17.23 -10.51 18.97
C ILE A 242 18.38 -9.68 19.55
N GLY A 243 18.84 -9.99 20.76
CA GLY A 243 20.00 -9.33 21.41
C GLY A 243 19.94 -7.79 21.47
N ASP A 244 21.10 -7.17 21.70
CA ASP A 244 21.20 -5.72 21.81
C ASP A 244 21.18 -5.07 20.41
N LEU A 245 20.51 -3.94 20.23
CA LEU A 245 20.29 -3.34 18.90
C LEU A 245 21.60 -3.04 18.15
N ARG A 246 22.66 -2.72 18.90
CA ARG A 246 24.01 -2.49 18.37
C ARG A 246 24.75 -3.76 17.98
N SER A 247 24.33 -4.92 18.48
CA SER A 247 25.04 -6.19 18.28
C SER A 247 24.58 -6.95 17.03
N ILE A 248 23.38 -6.66 16.50
CA ILE A 248 22.75 -7.48 15.45
C ILE A 248 22.42 -6.72 14.16
N ASN A 249 22.37 -5.39 14.15
CA ASN A 249 22.38 -4.57 12.94
C ASN A 249 23.35 -3.40 13.14
N SER A 250 24.36 -3.24 12.29
CA SER A 250 25.34 -2.16 12.44
C SER A 250 24.75 -0.76 12.27
N ASN A 251 23.52 -0.66 11.74
CA ASN A 251 22.86 0.60 11.45
C ASN A 251 21.34 0.54 11.78
N LEU A 252 20.84 1.54 12.51
CA LEU A 252 19.45 1.62 12.98
C LEU A 252 18.40 1.59 11.85
N PHE A 253 18.73 2.13 10.67
CA PHE A 253 17.77 2.35 9.59
C PHE A 253 17.65 1.16 8.64
N PHE A 254 18.55 0.18 8.71
CA PHE A 254 18.34 -1.10 8.04
C PHE A 254 17.37 -1.96 8.85
N LEU A 255 16.11 -1.98 8.40
CA LEU A 255 15.06 -2.81 8.97
C LEU A 255 15.36 -4.29 8.72
N ASN A 256 15.39 -5.09 9.79
CA ASN A 256 15.46 -6.54 9.63
C ASN A 256 14.11 -7.11 9.16
N GLU A 257 14.01 -8.42 8.96
CA GLU A 257 12.77 -9.05 8.48
C GLU A 257 11.59 -8.86 9.43
N ILE A 258 11.80 -8.95 10.75
CA ILE A 258 10.74 -8.72 11.74
C ILE A 258 10.26 -7.27 11.68
N ASP A 259 11.19 -6.31 11.60
CA ASP A 259 10.90 -4.89 11.47
C ASP A 259 10.08 -4.61 10.20
N ARG A 260 10.50 -5.15 9.06
CA ARG A 260 9.81 -4.98 7.78
C ARG A 260 8.41 -5.58 7.81
N LEU A 261 8.27 -6.82 8.28
CA LEU A 261 6.98 -7.50 8.39
C LEU A 261 6.03 -6.72 9.30
N PHE A 262 6.51 -6.34 10.49
CA PHE A 262 5.69 -5.63 11.46
C PHE A 262 5.29 -4.24 10.97
N PHE A 263 6.22 -3.40 10.52
CA PHE A 263 5.89 -2.05 10.10
C PHE A 263 5.08 -2.01 8.80
N LEU A 264 5.32 -2.92 7.85
CA LEU A 264 4.46 -3.06 6.66
C LEU A 264 3.01 -3.34 7.07
N ARG A 265 2.78 -4.25 8.03
CA ARG A 265 1.43 -4.52 8.56
C ARG A 265 0.78 -3.26 9.11
N GLN A 266 1.50 -2.55 9.97
CA GLN A 266 0.96 -1.39 10.69
C GLN A 266 0.61 -0.23 9.74
N ILE A 267 1.50 0.05 8.79
CA ILE A 267 1.26 1.06 7.76
C ILE A 267 0.08 0.65 6.88
N PHE A 268 0.04 -0.61 6.41
CA PHE A 268 -1.01 -1.04 5.50
C PHE A 268 -2.39 -1.08 6.17
N LEU A 269 -2.48 -1.45 7.46
CA LEU A 269 -3.73 -1.36 8.21
C LEU A 269 -4.22 0.07 8.45
N SER A 270 -3.29 1.03 8.52
CA SER A 270 -3.58 2.40 8.96
C SER A 270 -3.68 3.41 7.83
N ASP A 271 -3.12 3.10 6.65
CA ASP A 271 -2.85 4.09 5.59
C ASP A 271 -2.81 3.49 4.17
N SER A 272 -3.50 2.36 3.95
CA SER A 272 -3.45 1.62 2.67
C SER A 272 -3.74 2.50 1.46
N LEU A 273 -4.77 3.36 1.50
CA LEU A 273 -5.15 4.22 0.36
C LEU A 273 -3.98 5.06 -0.14
N TYR A 274 -3.28 5.79 0.74
CA TYR A 274 -2.20 6.67 0.31
C TYR A 274 -0.97 5.88 -0.13
N ILE A 275 -0.71 4.73 0.48
CA ILE A 275 0.38 3.84 0.10
C ILE A 275 0.14 3.24 -1.29
N ILE A 276 -1.06 2.71 -1.55
CA ILE A 276 -1.43 2.12 -2.84
C ILE A 276 -1.38 3.18 -3.94
N VAL A 277 -1.96 4.36 -3.72
CA VAL A 277 -1.89 5.47 -4.69
C VAL A 277 -0.45 5.86 -5.03
N LEU A 278 0.46 5.91 -4.05
CA LEU A 278 1.87 6.18 -4.32
C LEU A 278 2.51 5.09 -5.17
N LEU A 279 2.28 3.82 -4.83
CA LEU A 279 2.83 2.69 -5.57
C LEU A 279 2.29 2.65 -7.00
N ASP A 280 0.99 2.90 -7.20
CA ASP A 280 0.38 2.97 -8.53
C ASP A 280 1.01 4.10 -9.36
N ILE A 281 1.11 5.32 -8.81
CA ILE A 281 1.75 6.45 -9.52
C ILE A 281 3.18 6.09 -9.94
N ILE A 282 3.99 5.51 -9.05
CA ILE A 282 5.36 5.11 -9.34
C ILE A 282 5.40 4.00 -10.40
N LYS A 283 4.53 2.99 -10.30
CA LYS A 283 4.42 1.89 -11.28
C LYS A 283 4.08 2.40 -12.68
N ILE A 284 3.08 3.29 -12.77
CA ILE A 284 2.60 3.85 -14.04
C ILE A 284 3.68 4.70 -14.72
N THR A 285 4.41 5.48 -13.92
CA THR A 285 5.44 6.40 -14.44
C THR A 285 6.78 5.72 -14.67
N GLY A 286 7.06 4.61 -13.99
CA GLY A 286 8.30 3.86 -14.04
C GLY A 286 9.40 4.51 -13.21
N GLN A 287 9.97 5.62 -13.70
CA GLN A 287 10.92 6.46 -12.98
C GLN A 287 10.33 7.85 -12.81
N VAL A 288 10.24 8.33 -11.56
CA VAL A 288 9.49 9.56 -11.26
C VAL A 288 10.12 10.40 -10.16
N SER A 289 10.13 11.71 -10.35
CA SER A 289 10.60 12.66 -9.33
C SER A 289 9.55 12.92 -8.26
N ILE A 290 9.98 13.31 -7.06
CA ILE A 290 9.06 13.73 -5.97
C ILE A 290 8.12 14.87 -6.43
N LYS A 291 8.64 15.79 -7.27
CA LYS A 291 7.88 16.92 -7.79
C LYS A 291 6.71 16.41 -8.65
N THR A 292 7.00 15.50 -9.56
CA THR A 292 5.99 14.90 -10.45
C THR A 292 4.94 14.13 -9.65
N ILE A 293 5.35 13.34 -8.65
CA ILE A 293 4.40 12.66 -7.76
C ILE A 293 3.45 13.68 -7.11
N LYS A 294 3.97 14.77 -6.54
CA LYS A 294 3.13 15.81 -5.92
C LYS A 294 2.23 16.55 -6.91
N GLU A 295 2.59 16.64 -8.18
CA GLU A 295 1.75 17.27 -9.21
C GLU A 295 0.49 16.43 -9.51
N VAL A 296 0.61 15.11 -9.50
CA VAL A 296 -0.47 14.18 -9.90
C VAL A 296 -1.23 13.55 -8.73
N PHE A 297 -0.62 13.49 -7.54
CA PHE A 297 -1.14 12.74 -6.39
C PHE A 297 -2.55 13.15 -5.97
N GLN A 298 -2.83 14.46 -5.89
CA GLN A 298 -4.13 14.94 -5.45
C GLN A 298 -5.26 14.51 -6.39
N LEU A 299 -5.04 14.60 -7.71
CA LEU A 299 -6.04 14.22 -8.70
C LEU A 299 -6.30 12.71 -8.68
N TYR A 300 -5.22 11.92 -8.68
CA TYR A 300 -5.31 10.45 -8.62
C TYR A 300 -6.07 9.99 -7.37
N LEU A 301 -5.73 10.56 -6.21
CA LEU A 301 -6.40 10.26 -4.95
C LEU A 301 -7.89 10.62 -4.98
N LEU A 302 -8.27 11.76 -5.57
CA LEU A 302 -9.67 12.17 -5.65
C LEU A 302 -10.52 11.26 -6.54
N ASP A 303 -9.91 10.67 -7.55
CA ASP A 303 -10.53 9.70 -8.47
C ASP A 303 -10.66 8.31 -7.82
N GLU A 304 -9.65 7.85 -7.08
CA GLU A 304 -9.79 6.64 -6.24
C GLU A 304 -10.90 6.79 -5.20
N MET A 305 -10.98 7.96 -4.56
CA MET A 305 -12.06 8.25 -3.62
C MET A 305 -13.43 8.30 -4.29
N GLU A 306 -13.50 8.70 -5.55
CA GLU A 306 -14.75 8.67 -6.32
C GLU A 306 -15.16 7.25 -6.68
N ARG A 307 -14.21 6.39 -7.06
CA ARG A 307 -14.46 4.94 -7.23
C ARG A 307 -15.00 4.33 -5.94
N LEU A 308 -14.35 4.61 -4.80
CA LEU A 308 -14.75 4.13 -3.47
C LEU A 308 -16.19 4.52 -3.08
N GLN A 309 -16.67 5.68 -3.54
CA GLN A 309 -18.04 6.12 -3.28
C GLN A 309 -19.08 5.38 -4.12
N HIS A 310 -18.77 5.09 -5.38
CA HIS A 310 -19.71 4.47 -6.32
C HIS A 310 -19.91 2.96 -6.10
N SER A 311 -18.95 2.33 -5.46
CA SER A 311 -18.86 0.87 -5.27
C SER A 311 -19.28 0.42 -3.86
N SER A 312 -19.49 1.35 -2.92
CA SER A 312 -19.97 1.04 -1.58
C SER A 312 -21.49 1.22 -1.52
N ASN A 313 -22.17 0.30 -0.84
CA ASN A 313 -23.57 0.44 -0.46
C ASN A 313 -23.74 0.95 0.99
N ASP A 314 -22.65 1.18 1.72
CA ASP A 314 -22.67 1.65 3.11
C ASP A 314 -22.69 3.19 3.16
N PHE A 315 -23.87 3.74 3.48
CA PHE A 315 -24.06 5.19 3.60
C PHE A 315 -23.12 5.87 4.59
N SER A 316 -22.77 5.20 5.70
CA SER A 316 -21.87 5.77 6.71
C SER A 316 -20.45 5.91 6.17
N PHE A 317 -20.02 4.90 5.41
CA PHE A 317 -18.74 4.90 4.72
C PHE A 317 -18.71 5.92 3.59
N ILE A 318 -19.72 5.96 2.72
CA ILE A 318 -19.84 6.93 1.62
C ILE A 318 -19.76 8.36 2.15
N ARG A 319 -20.43 8.65 3.27
CA ARG A 319 -20.38 9.96 3.93
C ARG A 319 -18.96 10.28 4.42
N LYS A 320 -18.30 9.33 5.09
CA LYS A 320 -16.91 9.49 5.55
C LYS A 320 -15.95 9.76 4.39
N VAL A 321 -16.07 9.02 3.29
CA VAL A 321 -15.28 9.23 2.07
C VAL A 321 -15.58 10.60 1.47
N SER A 322 -16.86 11.02 1.43
CA SER A 322 -17.27 12.34 0.94
C SER A 322 -16.66 13.49 1.73
N ASP A 323 -16.66 13.39 3.05
CA ASP A 323 -16.10 14.42 3.94
C ASP A 323 -14.58 14.54 3.75
N ILE A 324 -13.88 13.41 3.63
CA ILE A 324 -12.45 13.39 3.31
C ILE A 324 -12.19 13.98 1.91
N ARG A 325 -12.99 13.62 0.90
CA ARG A 325 -12.84 14.09 -0.50
C ARG A 325 -13.04 15.61 -0.58
N LYS A 326 -14.05 16.15 0.10
CA LYS A 326 -14.28 17.60 0.23
C LYS A 326 -13.09 18.30 0.87
N ARG A 327 -12.55 17.75 1.96
CA ARG A 327 -11.35 18.29 2.63
C ARG A 327 -10.16 18.34 1.67
N ILE A 328 -9.89 17.28 0.92
CA ILE A 328 -8.76 17.21 -0.03
C ILE A 328 -8.95 18.20 -1.19
N ARG A 329 -10.17 18.34 -1.72
CA ARG A 329 -10.49 19.34 -2.76
C ARG A 329 -10.26 20.77 -2.29
N SER A 330 -10.49 21.03 -1.00
CA SER A 330 -10.35 22.36 -0.40
C SER A 330 -8.92 22.79 -0.07
N TRP A 331 -7.90 22.00 -0.41
CA TRP A 331 -6.51 22.38 -0.18
C TRP A 331 -6.13 23.62 -0.99
N LEU A 332 -6.00 24.77 -0.32
CA LEU A 332 -5.63 26.05 -0.94
C LEU A 332 -4.20 26.05 -1.52
N LYS A 333 -3.29 25.31 -0.88
CA LYS A 333 -1.89 25.12 -1.32
C LYS A 333 -1.53 23.64 -1.26
N PRO A 334 -1.99 22.82 -2.23
CA PRO A 334 -1.81 21.37 -2.20
C PRO A 334 -0.36 20.94 -1.95
N GLN A 335 0.60 21.65 -2.54
CA GLN A 335 2.04 21.36 -2.40
C GLN A 335 2.53 21.37 -0.94
N VAL A 336 1.96 22.22 -0.07
CA VAL A 336 2.32 22.25 1.35
C VAL A 336 1.79 21.00 2.05
N TYR A 337 0.52 20.64 1.84
CA TYR A 337 -0.05 19.41 2.41
C TYR A 337 0.68 18.16 1.90
N LEU A 338 1.02 18.13 0.61
CA LEU A 338 1.71 17.02 -0.01
C LEU A 338 3.15 16.83 0.48
N GLU A 339 3.78 17.87 1.04
CA GLU A 339 5.05 17.70 1.77
C GLU A 339 4.85 16.78 2.99
N HIS A 340 3.78 17.00 3.75
CA HIS A 340 3.42 16.21 4.93
C HIS A 340 2.87 14.82 4.57
N ILE A 341 2.37 14.64 3.36
CA ILE A 341 1.75 13.38 2.93
C ILE A 341 2.73 12.49 2.18
N VAL A 342 3.28 12.99 1.07
CA VAL A 342 4.05 12.20 0.10
C VAL A 342 5.44 11.89 0.63
N GLU A 343 6.13 12.86 1.23
CA GLU A 343 7.53 12.66 1.62
C GLU A 343 7.72 11.62 2.73
N PRO A 344 6.97 11.64 3.85
CA PRO A 344 7.10 10.59 4.86
C PRO A 344 6.85 9.20 4.28
N ARG A 345 5.81 9.05 3.46
CA ARG A 345 5.38 7.75 2.92
C ARG A 345 6.36 7.17 1.91
N ILE A 346 6.90 7.98 1.00
CA ILE A 346 7.98 7.51 0.10
C ILE A 346 9.18 7.06 0.92
N ASN A 347 9.52 7.77 2.00
CA ASN A 347 10.61 7.35 2.86
C ASN A 347 10.32 6.06 3.64
N TRP A 348 9.07 5.80 4.02
CA TRP A 348 8.68 4.50 4.58
C TRP A 348 8.74 3.38 3.54
N LEU A 349 8.34 3.65 2.30
CA LEU A 349 8.44 2.67 1.20
C LEU A 349 9.89 2.33 0.85
N LEU A 350 10.79 3.31 0.96
CA LEU A 350 12.24 3.13 0.93
C LEU A 350 12.71 2.21 2.08
N ASP A 351 12.34 2.52 3.33
CA ASP A 351 12.70 1.71 4.52
C ASP A 351 12.16 0.26 4.44
N LEU A 352 10.99 0.06 3.81
CA LEU A 352 10.39 -1.26 3.57
C LEU A 352 10.96 -1.97 2.34
N ASN A 353 11.91 -1.37 1.62
CA ASN A 353 12.47 -1.83 0.36
C ASN A 353 11.43 -2.02 -0.77
N LEU A 354 10.28 -1.36 -0.73
CA LEU A 354 9.27 -1.41 -1.81
C LEU A 354 9.59 -0.41 -2.93
N VAL A 355 10.26 0.68 -2.61
CA VAL A 355 10.72 1.69 -3.55
C VAL A 355 12.25 1.75 -3.48
N ILE A 356 12.87 2.09 -4.60
CA ILE A 356 14.27 2.50 -4.68
C ILE A 356 14.35 3.95 -5.17
N GLN A 357 15.43 4.62 -4.81
CA GLN A 357 15.79 5.92 -5.35
C GLN A 357 17.00 5.78 -6.27
N ASP A 358 17.03 6.58 -7.33
CA ASP A 358 18.16 6.73 -8.21
C ASP A 358 18.58 8.21 -8.21
N LYS A 359 19.86 8.46 -7.93
CA LYS A 359 20.45 9.79 -7.91
C LYS A 359 21.14 10.06 -9.24
N LYS A 360 20.35 10.25 -10.29
CA LYS A 360 20.85 10.72 -11.59
C LYS A 360 21.03 12.23 -11.55
N SER A 361 22.28 12.70 -11.50
CA SER A 361 22.64 14.12 -11.50
C SER A 361 22.07 14.90 -10.30
N SER A 362 21.44 16.06 -10.51
CA SER A 362 20.84 16.91 -9.48
C SER A 362 19.41 16.52 -9.08
N ILE A 363 18.82 15.50 -9.72
CA ILE A 363 17.43 15.07 -9.50
C ILE A 363 17.45 13.67 -8.88
N THR A 364 16.65 13.48 -7.83
CA THR A 364 16.36 12.16 -7.27
C THR A 364 15.07 11.64 -7.88
N GLU A 365 15.16 10.50 -8.53
CA GLU A 365 14.03 9.77 -9.11
C GLU A 365 13.73 8.52 -8.27
N TYR A 366 12.49 8.07 -8.30
CA TYR A 366 12.01 6.90 -7.58
C TYR A 366 11.42 5.90 -8.56
N SER A 367 11.64 4.62 -8.30
CA SER A 367 10.99 3.52 -9.02
C SER A 367 10.63 2.40 -8.05
N LEU A 368 9.72 1.50 -8.44
CA LEU A 368 9.47 0.31 -7.65
C LEU A 368 10.73 -0.56 -7.62
N SER A 369 11.00 -1.16 -6.47
CA SER A 369 11.94 -2.27 -6.37
C SER A 369 11.28 -3.55 -6.88
N ILE A 370 12.05 -4.63 -6.99
CA ILE A 370 11.47 -5.97 -7.26
C ILE A 370 10.44 -6.39 -6.19
N TYR A 371 10.65 -5.98 -4.93
CA TYR A 371 9.70 -6.25 -3.84
C TYR A 371 8.44 -5.39 -3.97
N GLY A 372 8.59 -4.13 -4.38
CA GLY A 372 7.47 -3.24 -4.67
C GLY A 372 6.60 -3.74 -5.82
N GLU A 373 7.23 -4.19 -6.90
CA GLU A 373 6.55 -4.80 -8.05
C GLU A 373 5.77 -6.05 -7.65
N ARG A 374 6.38 -6.95 -6.90
CA ARG A 374 5.70 -8.16 -6.38
C ARG A 374 4.55 -7.82 -5.45
N PHE A 375 4.78 -6.91 -4.50
CA PHE A 375 3.75 -6.50 -3.54
C PHE A 375 2.56 -5.88 -4.25
N LEU A 376 2.79 -4.91 -5.13
CA LEU A 376 1.72 -4.25 -5.88
C LEU A 376 1.00 -5.23 -6.81
N SER A 377 1.73 -6.12 -7.47
CA SER A 377 1.15 -7.18 -8.32
C SER A 377 0.25 -8.11 -7.52
N ILE A 378 0.70 -8.61 -6.36
CA ILE A 378 -0.11 -9.46 -5.49
C ILE A 378 -1.34 -8.72 -4.99
N ILE A 379 -1.21 -7.50 -4.47
CA ILE A 379 -2.35 -6.71 -4.01
C ILE A 379 -3.33 -6.44 -5.17
N SER A 380 -2.83 -6.13 -6.36
CA SER A 380 -3.63 -5.88 -7.56
C SER A 380 -4.30 -7.12 -8.13
N SER A 381 -3.65 -8.29 -8.06
CA SER A 381 -4.19 -9.56 -8.58
C SER A 381 -5.18 -10.20 -7.62
N THR A 382 -4.96 -10.00 -6.33
CA THR A 382 -5.93 -10.30 -5.27
C THR A 382 -7.19 -9.50 -5.60
N LEU A 383 -7.08 -8.19 -5.76
CA LEU A 383 -8.22 -7.31 -5.92
C LEU A 383 -8.62 -7.23 -7.41
N GLU A 384 -9.45 -8.17 -7.88
CA GLU A 384 -9.98 -8.20 -9.25
C GLU A 384 -10.35 -6.80 -9.75
N VAL A 385 -10.07 -6.55 -11.03
CA VAL A 385 -10.30 -5.29 -11.76
C VAL A 385 -11.77 -4.87 -11.64
N GLY A 386 -12.10 -4.13 -10.59
CA GLY A 386 -13.47 -3.69 -10.32
C GLY A 386 -13.80 -3.47 -8.84
N GLU A 387 -13.04 -4.06 -7.91
CA GLU A 387 -13.32 -3.95 -6.47
C GLU A 387 -12.32 -3.03 -5.74
N ASN A 388 -12.80 -2.18 -4.83
CA ASN A 388 -11.94 -1.19 -4.19
C ASN A 388 -10.97 -1.84 -3.20
N ARG A 389 -9.69 -1.60 -3.42
CA ARG A 389 -8.58 -2.26 -2.71
C ARG A 389 -8.58 -1.95 -1.21
N GLU A 390 -9.04 -0.76 -0.86
CA GLU A 390 -9.05 -0.23 0.50
C GLU A 390 -10.03 -0.97 1.40
N VAL A 391 -11.22 -1.32 0.90
CA VAL A 391 -12.26 -1.98 1.71
C VAL A 391 -11.92 -3.43 2.04
N TYR A 392 -10.95 -4.01 1.35
CA TYR A 392 -10.45 -5.36 1.62
C TYR A 392 -9.09 -5.36 2.33
N SER A 393 -8.42 -4.21 2.48
CA SER A 393 -7.06 -4.14 3.02
C SER A 393 -6.94 -4.80 4.39
N ARG A 394 -7.91 -4.56 5.30
CA ARG A 394 -7.92 -5.18 6.63
C ARG A 394 -8.10 -6.70 6.56
N LYS A 395 -8.98 -7.18 5.68
CA LYS A 395 -9.21 -8.62 5.51
C LYS A 395 -8.02 -9.33 4.88
N ILE A 396 -7.41 -8.72 3.88
CA ILE A 396 -6.17 -9.21 3.28
C ILE A 396 -5.11 -9.35 4.37
N VAL A 397 -4.95 -8.33 5.23
CA VAL A 397 -4.00 -8.42 6.34
C VAL A 397 -4.36 -9.55 7.31
N ASN A 398 -5.63 -9.70 7.65
CA ASN A 398 -6.05 -10.67 8.65
C ASN A 398 -5.97 -12.13 8.17
N ASN A 399 -6.11 -12.36 6.86
CA ASN A 399 -6.22 -13.70 6.27
C ASN A 399 -5.02 -14.14 5.44
N HIS A 400 -4.17 -13.22 4.98
CA HIS A 400 -3.17 -13.50 3.94
C HIS A 400 -1.83 -12.80 4.14
N PHE A 401 -1.62 -12.08 5.24
CA PHE A 401 -0.47 -11.19 5.38
C PHE A 401 0.87 -11.91 5.37
N PHE A 402 0.98 -13.04 6.09
CA PHE A 402 2.24 -13.78 6.13
C PHE A 402 2.53 -14.45 4.80
N GLY A 403 1.52 -14.97 4.11
CA GLY A 403 1.66 -15.46 2.75
C GLY A 403 2.11 -14.38 1.77
N ILE A 404 1.51 -13.19 1.82
CA ILE A 404 1.93 -12.05 0.99
C ILE A 404 3.38 -11.67 1.30
N PHE A 405 3.74 -11.54 2.58
CA PHE A 405 5.09 -11.18 2.97
C PHE A 405 6.12 -12.20 2.48
N ASP A 406 5.84 -13.50 2.63
CA ASP A 406 6.70 -14.58 2.14
C ASP A 406 6.92 -14.51 0.63
N SER A 407 5.83 -14.37 -0.13
CA SER A 407 5.87 -14.27 -1.59
C SER A 407 6.62 -13.03 -2.08
N VAL A 408 6.49 -11.90 -1.37
CA VAL A 408 7.21 -10.67 -1.69
C VAL A 408 8.70 -10.81 -1.42
N TYR A 409 9.09 -11.12 -0.19
CA TYR A 409 10.48 -10.97 0.27
C TYR A 409 11.36 -12.22 0.15
N HIS A 410 10.79 -13.42 0.17
CA HIS A 410 11.58 -14.66 0.26
C HIS A 410 11.30 -15.65 -0.87
N SER A 411 10.08 -15.67 -1.42
CA SER A 411 9.61 -16.71 -2.36
C SER A 411 9.90 -18.13 -1.85
N SER A 412 9.93 -18.31 -0.52
CA SER A 412 10.43 -19.53 0.13
C SER A 412 9.40 -20.64 0.24
N GLY A 413 8.12 -20.36 -0.01
CA GLY A 413 7.07 -21.37 -0.05
C GLY A 413 6.86 -22.03 1.31
N TYR A 414 6.85 -21.22 2.38
CA TYR A 414 6.64 -21.73 3.74
C TYR A 414 5.36 -22.55 3.81
N LYS A 415 5.43 -23.68 4.53
CA LYS A 415 4.28 -24.58 4.66
C LYS A 415 3.23 -23.94 5.55
N LYS A 416 1.96 -24.16 5.24
CA LYS A 416 0.88 -23.81 6.16
C LYS A 416 0.91 -24.71 7.41
N VAL A 417 0.51 -24.15 8.54
CA VAL A 417 0.20 -24.94 9.74
C VAL A 417 -0.93 -25.91 9.44
N SER A 418 -0.75 -27.15 9.86
CA SER A 418 -1.70 -28.24 9.58
C SER A 418 -2.83 -28.37 10.63
N GLY A 419 -2.61 -27.88 11.85
CA GLY A 419 -3.61 -27.97 12.91
C GLY A 419 -3.15 -27.40 14.26
N PHE A 420 -4.06 -27.44 15.24
CA PHE A 420 -3.90 -26.81 16.55
C PHE A 420 -2.66 -27.30 17.32
N TYR A 421 -2.32 -28.59 17.22
CA TYR A 421 -1.19 -29.19 17.94
C TYR A 421 0.14 -28.52 17.61
N GLU A 422 0.28 -27.90 16.42
CA GLU A 422 1.50 -27.20 16.02
C GLU A 422 1.61 -25.82 16.67
N ILE A 423 0.48 -25.14 16.91
CA ILE A 423 0.44 -23.81 17.55
C ILE A 423 0.32 -23.89 19.06
N GLU A 424 -0.03 -25.05 19.61
CA GLU A 424 -0.21 -25.27 21.05
C GLU A 424 1.00 -24.82 21.90
N PRO A 425 2.25 -25.18 21.55
CA PRO A 425 3.42 -24.74 22.31
C PRO A 425 3.58 -23.21 22.31
N MET A 426 3.29 -22.56 21.18
CA MET A 426 3.39 -21.11 21.02
C MET A 426 2.31 -20.38 21.83
N ILE A 427 1.10 -20.94 21.90
CA ILE A 427 0.04 -20.43 22.78
C ILE A 427 0.48 -20.52 24.24
N ARG A 428 1.04 -21.65 24.70
CA ARG A 428 1.54 -21.80 26.08
C ARG A 428 2.61 -20.77 26.41
N GLU A 429 3.53 -20.53 25.50
CA GLU A 429 4.57 -19.51 25.66
C GLU A 429 4.00 -18.09 25.74
N SER A 430 2.95 -17.79 24.97
CA SER A 430 2.28 -16.48 25.04
C SER A 430 1.73 -16.16 26.43
N PHE A 431 1.28 -17.16 27.21
CA PHE A 431 0.86 -16.98 28.61
C PHE A 431 2.03 -16.65 29.55
N LEU A 432 3.23 -17.13 29.25
CA LEU A 432 4.44 -16.81 30.01
C LEU A 432 4.89 -15.38 29.74
N ILE A 433 4.83 -14.95 28.47
CA ILE A 433 5.32 -13.64 28.02
C ILE A 433 4.35 -12.52 28.38
N PHE A 434 3.05 -12.69 28.12
CA PHE A 434 2.04 -11.64 28.31
C PHE A 434 1.25 -11.76 29.60
N LYS A 435 1.83 -12.44 30.60
CA LYS A 435 1.21 -12.71 31.89
C LYS A 435 0.64 -11.44 32.51
N THR A 436 -0.66 -11.46 32.81
CA THR A 436 -1.32 -10.38 33.56
C THR A 436 -1.31 -10.67 35.07
N ASN A 437 -1.86 -9.76 35.87
CA ASN A 437 -2.08 -10.01 37.31
C ASN A 437 -2.94 -11.27 37.56
N ALA A 438 -3.78 -11.66 36.59
CA ALA A 438 -4.43 -12.96 36.55
C ALA A 438 -3.56 -13.94 35.73
N PRO A 439 -2.80 -14.84 36.36
CA PRO A 439 -1.72 -15.59 35.69
C PRO A 439 -2.22 -16.56 34.60
N ASN A 440 -3.50 -16.90 34.60
CA ASN A 440 -4.14 -17.78 33.62
C ASN A 440 -4.93 -17.01 32.55
N ARG A 441 -4.71 -15.70 32.40
CA ARG A 441 -5.44 -14.85 31.46
C ARG A 441 -4.48 -13.93 30.70
N ILE A 442 -4.65 -13.90 29.38
CA ILE A 442 -4.01 -12.94 28.46
C ILE A 442 -5.03 -12.38 27.47
N ALA A 443 -4.68 -11.30 26.75
CA ALA A 443 -5.50 -10.79 25.66
C ALA A 443 -5.42 -11.74 24.45
N ALA A 444 -6.56 -12.04 23.83
CA ALA A 444 -6.63 -12.97 22.70
C ALA A 444 -5.85 -12.43 21.49
N SER A 445 -5.95 -11.13 21.19
CA SER A 445 -5.20 -10.53 20.08
C SER A 445 -3.68 -10.64 20.25
N GLN A 446 -3.16 -10.57 21.48
CA GLN A 446 -1.73 -10.72 21.74
C GLN A 446 -1.27 -12.15 21.50
N ALA A 447 -2.07 -13.13 21.94
CA ALA A 447 -1.78 -14.55 21.68
C ALA A 447 -1.82 -14.86 20.18
N ILE A 448 -2.85 -14.38 19.47
CA ILE A 448 -3.01 -14.56 18.03
C ILE A 448 -1.83 -13.96 17.26
N ASP A 449 -1.53 -12.66 17.47
CA ASP A 449 -0.41 -12.00 16.81
C ASP A 449 0.91 -12.73 17.15
N TYR A 450 1.15 -13.09 18.41
CA TYR A 450 2.36 -13.78 18.82
C TYR A 450 2.55 -15.14 18.15
N VAL A 451 1.49 -15.97 18.09
CA VAL A 451 1.55 -17.28 17.43
C VAL A 451 1.87 -17.14 15.95
N SER A 452 1.20 -16.24 15.23
CA SER A 452 1.45 -16.06 13.80
C SER A 452 2.88 -15.60 13.52
N PHE A 453 3.38 -14.61 14.26
CA PHE A 453 4.77 -14.16 14.14
C PHE A 453 5.77 -15.27 14.51
N LYS A 454 5.53 -15.99 15.61
CA LYS A 454 6.44 -17.05 16.07
C LYS A 454 6.48 -18.23 15.09
N SER A 455 5.32 -18.65 14.61
CA SER A 455 5.20 -19.67 13.56
C SER A 455 6.01 -19.29 12.32
N TYR A 456 5.92 -18.03 11.89
CA TYR A 456 6.64 -17.55 10.72
C TYR A 456 8.16 -17.51 10.94
N PHE A 457 8.64 -16.84 11.99
CA PHE A 457 10.07 -16.59 12.18
C PHE A 457 10.84 -17.76 12.79
N GLU A 458 10.26 -18.52 13.72
CA GLU A 458 10.97 -19.60 14.41
C GLU A 458 10.69 -20.97 13.77
N TYR A 459 9.47 -21.19 13.27
CA TYR A 459 9.04 -22.48 12.74
C TYR A 459 8.96 -22.54 11.20
N ARG A 460 9.18 -21.42 10.50
CA ARG A 460 9.09 -21.29 9.04
C ARG A 460 7.76 -21.84 8.48
N LYS A 461 6.67 -21.54 9.19
CA LYS A 461 5.30 -21.94 8.84
C LYS A 461 4.37 -20.75 8.82
N ILE A 462 3.47 -20.73 7.84
CA ILE A 462 2.44 -19.70 7.73
C ILE A 462 1.19 -20.14 8.50
N VAL A 463 0.73 -19.28 9.39
CA VAL A 463 -0.60 -19.34 9.99
C VAL A 463 -1.12 -17.92 10.16
N GLU A 464 -2.25 -17.65 9.54
CA GLU A 464 -2.80 -16.29 9.43
C GLU A 464 -3.60 -15.93 10.67
N PHE A 465 -3.81 -14.63 10.93
CA PHE A 465 -4.40 -14.18 12.20
C PHE A 465 -5.81 -14.78 12.43
N GLU A 466 -6.65 -14.78 11.38
CA GLU A 466 -7.99 -15.37 11.45
C GLU A 466 -7.95 -16.91 11.50
N GLU A 467 -6.93 -17.55 10.93
CA GLU A 467 -6.73 -19.01 11.07
C GLU A 467 -6.45 -19.37 12.53
N VAL A 468 -5.55 -18.65 13.21
CA VAL A 468 -5.27 -18.85 14.66
C VAL A 468 -6.53 -18.59 15.47
N ARG A 469 -7.23 -17.49 15.20
CA ARG A 469 -8.49 -17.15 15.89
C ARG A 469 -9.52 -18.26 15.74
N ALA A 470 -9.78 -18.74 14.53
CA ALA A 470 -10.72 -19.82 14.27
C ALA A 470 -10.31 -21.13 14.96
N MET A 471 -9.01 -21.40 15.06
CA MET A 471 -8.49 -22.55 15.83
C MET A 471 -8.74 -22.42 17.34
N LEU A 472 -8.66 -21.20 17.90
CA LEU A 472 -8.93 -20.93 19.32
C LEU A 472 -10.43 -20.90 19.66
N GLU A 473 -11.28 -20.49 18.72
CA GLU A 473 -12.75 -20.52 18.87
C GLU A 473 -13.32 -21.93 18.86
N ARG A 474 -12.62 -22.89 18.22
CA ARG A 474 -12.99 -24.31 18.29
C ARG A 474 -12.72 -24.83 19.69
N ASN A 475 -13.69 -25.58 20.24
CA ASN A 475 -13.54 -26.25 21.53
C ASN A 475 -12.24 -27.07 21.53
N ASN A 476 -11.31 -26.67 22.41
CA ASN A 476 -10.05 -27.35 22.64
C ASN A 476 -9.84 -27.49 24.16
N ASP A 477 -9.13 -28.54 24.56
CA ASP A 477 -8.92 -28.85 25.97
C ASP A 477 -8.01 -27.85 26.70
N MET A 478 -7.21 -27.07 25.96
CA MET A 478 -6.14 -26.26 26.54
C MET A 478 -6.61 -24.87 26.98
N VAL A 479 -7.41 -24.19 26.16
CA VAL A 479 -7.78 -22.80 26.38
C VAL A 479 -9.25 -22.54 26.08
N LYS A 480 -9.83 -21.59 26.83
CA LYS A 480 -11.13 -21.01 26.54
C LYS A 480 -10.96 -19.58 26.04
N MET A 481 -11.61 -19.21 24.94
CA MET A 481 -11.61 -17.84 24.45
C MET A 481 -12.97 -17.18 24.65
N ASP A 482 -12.98 -16.01 25.29
CA ASP A 482 -14.15 -15.13 25.37
C ASP A 482 -13.90 -13.91 24.48
N TRP A 483 -14.68 -13.74 23.40
CA TRP A 483 -14.53 -12.62 22.46
C TRP A 483 -15.50 -11.47 22.77
N PHE A 484 -15.00 -10.25 22.94
CA PHE A 484 -15.80 -9.07 23.25
C PHE A 484 -16.05 -8.26 21.98
N ARG A 485 -17.26 -8.33 21.43
CA ARG A 485 -17.65 -7.61 20.20
C ARG A 485 -17.43 -6.10 20.30
N THR A 486 -17.56 -5.52 21.48
CA THR A 486 -17.43 -4.07 21.74
C THR A 486 -15.99 -3.57 21.73
N GLU A 487 -15.01 -4.44 21.95
CA GLU A 487 -13.59 -4.06 22.11
C GLU A 487 -12.72 -4.52 20.94
N SER A 488 -13.31 -5.22 19.96
CA SER A 488 -12.58 -5.88 18.86
C SER A 488 -11.41 -6.75 19.35
N ASP A 489 -11.55 -7.35 20.54
CA ASP A 489 -10.56 -8.22 21.18
C ASP A 489 -11.27 -9.20 22.14
N GLY A 490 -10.54 -10.18 22.64
CA GLY A 490 -11.02 -11.16 23.60
C GLY A 490 -10.06 -11.40 24.76
N ALA A 491 -10.46 -12.27 25.66
CA ALA A 491 -9.59 -12.86 26.67
C ALA A 491 -9.39 -14.34 26.37
N LEU A 492 -8.14 -14.80 26.50
CA LEU A 492 -7.79 -16.21 26.45
C LEU A 492 -7.50 -16.68 27.87
N TYR A 493 -8.17 -17.76 28.28
CA TYR A 493 -8.03 -18.38 29.59
C TYR A 493 -7.37 -19.73 29.45
N PHE A 494 -6.32 -19.94 30.24
CA PHE A 494 -5.68 -21.24 30.32
C PHE A 494 -6.50 -22.19 31.19
N ASN A 495 -6.92 -23.33 30.64
CA ASN A 495 -7.60 -24.36 31.41
C ASN A 495 -6.58 -25.01 32.35
N LYS A 496 -6.72 -24.78 33.66
CA LYS A 496 -5.98 -25.56 34.65
C LYS A 496 -6.55 -26.97 34.64
N LYS A 497 -5.84 -27.92 34.04
CA LYS A 497 -6.04 -29.34 34.34
C LYS A 497 -5.46 -29.64 35.72
#